data_AF-A0A9Q0J867-F1
#
_entry.id   AF-A0A9Q0J867-F1
#
_cell.length_a   1.000
_cell.length_b   1.000
_cell.length_c   1.000
_cell.angle_alpha   90.00
_cell.angle_beta   90.00
_cell.angle_gamma   90.00
#
_symmetry.space_group_name_H-M   'P 1'
#
loop_
_entity.id
_entity.type
_entity.pdbx_description
1 polymer ?
#
loop_
_entity_poly.entity_id
_entity_poly.type
_entity_poly.pdbx_seq_one_letter_code
_entity_poly.pdbx_strand_id
1 'polypeptide(L)'
;MYTDLLKRISSHGYIIVAPQLYEMWPPSGYEEIEFAAEVANWIYSQLQCVLPQNIIGDLHKFAVAGHSRGGYAAFALALGHAKTPLKVKISALAGVDPVAGTSIKDQLEPKILDYVASSMNLTIPVTLNLVGDLARAGCKGCWPWVSRNPLRSSAGGILVAFLETYFKGESHDYLAILHKPSLAPAKLDPVQFKDSSNIAQV
;
A
#
# COMPACT_ATOMS: atom_id res chain seq x y z
N MET A 1 -12.27 -4.54 9.76
CA MET A 1 -12.33 -4.05 8.36
C MET A 1 -11.19 -4.61 7.50
N TYR A 2 -9.96 -4.72 8.00
CA TYR A 2 -8.80 -5.16 7.20
C TYR A 2 -8.48 -6.66 7.26
N THR A 3 -9.07 -7.41 8.19
CA THR A 3 -8.73 -8.83 8.45
C THR A 3 -8.73 -9.71 7.21
N ASP A 4 -9.74 -9.63 6.34
CA ASP A 4 -9.82 -10.48 5.13
C ASP A 4 -8.74 -10.13 4.10
N LEU A 5 -8.42 -8.83 3.98
CA LEU A 5 -7.34 -8.34 3.11
C LEU A 5 -5.99 -8.86 3.60
N LEU A 6 -5.71 -8.69 4.90
CA LEU A 6 -4.44 -9.13 5.48
C LEU A 6 -4.30 -10.65 5.41
N LYS A 7 -5.36 -11.41 5.74
CA LYS A 7 -5.36 -12.87 5.62
C LYS A 7 -5.04 -13.34 4.20
N ARG A 8 -5.61 -12.67 3.18
CA ARG A 8 -5.34 -12.98 1.78
C ARG A 8 -3.88 -12.73 1.41
N ILE A 9 -3.28 -11.63 1.86
CA ILE A 9 -1.86 -11.37 1.59
C ILE A 9 -1.00 -12.42 2.32
N SER A 10 -1.28 -12.72 3.59
CA SER A 10 -0.47 -13.67 4.37
C SER A 10 -0.57 -15.10 3.84
N SER A 11 -1.69 -15.48 3.21
CA SER A 11 -1.83 -16.81 2.62
C SER A 11 -0.92 -17.06 1.42
N HIS A 12 -0.22 -16.04 0.91
CA HIS A 12 0.75 -16.15 -0.20
C HIS A 12 2.21 -16.15 0.28
N GLY A 13 2.42 -16.37 1.59
CA GLY A 13 3.76 -16.49 2.17
C GLY A 13 4.38 -15.17 2.63
N TYR A 14 3.58 -14.11 2.76
CA TYR A 14 4.02 -12.81 3.27
C TYR A 14 3.83 -12.71 4.79
N ILE A 15 4.84 -12.17 5.47
CA ILE A 15 4.72 -11.71 6.85
C ILE A 15 4.12 -10.31 6.84
N ILE A 16 3.06 -10.09 7.62
CA ILE A 16 2.34 -8.82 7.66
C ILE A 16 2.46 -8.22 9.05
N VAL A 17 2.93 -6.98 9.10
CA VAL A 17 2.90 -6.15 10.30
C VAL A 17 1.89 -5.03 10.05
N ALA A 18 0.79 -5.04 10.79
CA ALA A 18 -0.30 -4.07 10.66
C ALA A 18 -0.48 -3.32 11.99
N PRO A 19 0.33 -2.29 12.24
CA PRO A 19 0.31 -1.59 13.51
C PRO A 19 -0.98 -0.76 13.66
N GLN A 20 -1.51 -0.72 14.88
CA GLN A 20 -2.62 0.16 15.23
C GLN A 20 -2.06 1.52 15.67
N LEU A 21 -2.26 2.57 14.87
CA LEU A 21 -1.67 3.89 15.15
C LEU A 21 -2.37 4.68 16.27
N TYR A 22 -3.67 4.49 16.47
CA TYR A 22 -4.45 5.25 17.46
C TYR A 22 -5.78 4.56 17.78
N GLU A 23 -6.34 4.81 18.97
CA GLU A 23 -7.65 4.29 19.37
C GLU A 23 -8.78 5.33 19.25
N MET A 24 -8.47 6.61 19.47
CA MET A 24 -9.50 7.67 19.55
C MET A 24 -9.16 8.90 18.71
N TRP A 25 -8.01 9.52 18.96
CA TRP A 25 -7.57 10.70 18.24
C TRP A 25 -6.35 10.37 17.39
N PRO A 26 -6.47 10.45 16.06
CA PRO A 26 -5.34 10.18 15.21
C PRO A 26 -4.25 11.26 15.30
N PRO A 27 -2.97 10.87 15.36
CA PRO A 27 -1.90 11.77 14.94
C PRO A 27 -2.10 12.15 13.47
N SER A 28 -1.50 13.25 13.03
CA SER A 28 -1.66 13.76 11.66
C SER A 28 -0.35 14.22 11.04
N GLY A 29 -0.19 13.97 9.74
CA GLY A 29 0.96 14.46 8.98
C GLY A 29 2.26 13.77 9.40
N TYR A 30 3.27 14.55 9.78
CA TYR A 30 4.59 14.03 10.18
C TYR A 30 4.56 12.97 11.27
N GLU A 31 3.67 13.05 12.26
CA GLU A 31 3.60 12.06 13.34
C GLU A 31 3.25 10.66 12.82
N GLU A 32 2.37 10.56 11.82
CA GLU A 32 2.04 9.27 11.20
C GLU A 32 3.22 8.70 10.42
N ILE A 33 4.04 9.57 9.86
CA ILE A 33 5.23 9.22 9.08
C ILE A 33 6.35 8.75 10.02
N GLU A 34 6.58 9.43 11.14
CA GLU A 34 7.52 9.00 12.17
C GLU A 34 7.13 7.65 12.74
N PHE A 35 5.86 7.45 13.07
CA PHE A 35 5.39 6.17 13.59
C PHE A 35 5.62 5.04 12.57
N ALA A 36 5.35 5.29 11.28
CA ALA A 36 5.62 4.31 10.24
C ALA A 36 7.13 3.99 10.12
N ALA A 37 8.01 4.99 10.31
CA ALA A 37 9.46 4.81 10.33
C ALA A 37 9.92 4.00 11.55
N GLU A 38 9.35 4.25 12.73
CA GLU A 38 9.62 3.50 13.96
C GLU A 38 9.22 2.03 13.80
N VAL A 39 8.05 1.75 13.23
CA VAL A 39 7.61 0.38 12.95
C VAL A 39 8.54 -0.30 11.94
N ALA A 40 8.96 0.38 10.87
CA ALA A 40 9.91 -0.18 9.92
C ALA A 40 11.26 -0.52 10.58
N ASN A 41 11.74 0.33 11.48
CA ASN A 41 12.98 0.08 12.24
C ASN A 41 12.83 -1.01 13.30
N TRP A 42 11.64 -1.14 13.89
CA TRP A 42 11.29 -2.28 14.74
C TRP A 42 11.30 -3.57 13.94
N ILE A 43 10.73 -3.58 12.73
CA ILE A 43 10.74 -4.75 11.82
C ILE A 43 12.18 -5.20 11.56
N TYR A 44 13.07 -4.26 11.23
CA TYR A 44 14.48 -4.54 10.97
C TYR A 44 15.20 -5.22 12.15
N SER A 45 14.87 -4.84 13.39
CA SER A 45 15.65 -5.22 14.57
C SER A 45 15.00 -6.28 15.46
N GLN A 46 13.67 -6.39 15.46
CA GLN A 46 12.91 -7.14 16.46
C GLN A 46 11.89 -8.12 15.87
N LEU A 47 11.57 -8.04 14.57
CA LEU A 47 10.56 -8.93 13.97
C LEU A 47 10.88 -10.41 14.21
N GLN A 48 12.13 -10.83 14.05
CA GLN A 48 12.52 -12.23 14.21
C GLN A 48 12.25 -12.78 15.62
N CYS A 49 12.29 -11.92 16.65
CA CYS A 49 12.05 -12.31 18.03
C CYS A 49 10.59 -12.69 18.32
N VAL A 50 9.64 -12.25 17.47
CA VAL A 50 8.21 -12.55 17.62
C VAL A 50 7.71 -13.59 16.61
N LEU A 51 8.56 -13.98 15.66
CA LEU A 51 8.23 -15.02 14.69
C LEU A 51 8.55 -16.41 15.25
N PRO A 52 7.82 -17.45 14.83
CA PRO A 52 8.21 -18.84 15.05
C PRO A 52 9.63 -19.12 14.53
N GLN A 53 10.36 -20.03 15.18
CA GLN A 53 11.77 -20.31 14.86
C GLN A 53 12.04 -20.69 13.39
N ASN A 54 11.05 -21.24 12.69
CA ASN A 54 11.14 -21.68 11.30
C ASN A 54 10.67 -20.63 10.28
N ILE A 55 10.29 -19.42 10.72
CA ILE A 55 9.86 -18.33 9.86
C ILE A 55 10.90 -17.22 9.92
N ILE A 56 11.44 -16.85 8.76
CA ILE A 56 12.45 -15.80 8.62
C ILE A 56 11.90 -14.72 7.69
N GLY A 57 11.94 -13.47 8.15
CA GLY A 57 11.58 -12.32 7.33
C GLY A 57 12.73 -11.91 6.41
N ASP A 58 12.49 -11.92 5.09
CA ASP A 58 13.46 -11.40 4.11
C ASP A 58 13.34 -9.87 4.01
N LEU A 59 14.28 -9.17 4.66
CA LEU A 59 14.32 -7.71 4.67
C LEU A 59 14.76 -7.09 3.33
N HIS A 60 15.29 -7.87 2.38
CA HIS A 60 15.52 -7.39 1.01
C HIS A 60 14.21 -7.26 0.22
N LYS A 61 13.16 -7.96 0.67
CA LYS A 61 11.81 -7.95 0.10
C LYS A 61 10.83 -7.22 1.01
N PHE A 62 11.27 -6.08 1.57
CA PHE A 62 10.44 -5.25 2.43
C PHE A 62 9.53 -4.33 1.62
N ALA A 63 8.22 -4.44 1.82
CA ALA A 63 7.22 -3.59 1.19
C ALA A 63 6.46 -2.76 2.24
N VAL A 64 6.10 -1.54 1.87
CA VAL A 64 5.21 -0.67 2.67
C VAL A 64 3.91 -0.48 1.91
N ALA A 65 2.79 -0.68 2.58
CA ALA A 65 1.48 -0.52 1.99
C ALA A 65 0.54 0.24 2.91
N GLY A 66 -0.36 1.04 2.34
CA GLY A 66 -1.31 1.81 3.12
C GLY A 66 -2.60 2.14 2.37
N HIS A 67 -3.70 2.22 3.11
CA HIS A 67 -5.01 2.63 2.60
C HIS A 67 -5.41 4.01 3.15
N SER A 68 -6.04 4.85 2.34
CA SER A 68 -6.50 6.18 2.75
C SER A 68 -5.35 7.01 3.35
N ARG A 69 -5.50 7.56 4.56
CA ARG A 69 -4.42 8.30 5.22
C ARG A 69 -3.17 7.46 5.49
N GLY A 70 -3.31 6.15 5.68
CA GLY A 70 -2.17 5.24 5.76
C GLY A 70 -1.43 5.12 4.42
N GLY A 71 -2.13 5.26 3.29
CA GLY A 71 -1.50 5.33 1.96
C GLY A 71 -0.66 6.59 1.80
N TYR A 72 -1.16 7.73 2.29
CA TYR A 72 -0.37 8.95 2.38
C TYR A 72 0.91 8.76 3.22
N ALA A 73 0.80 8.21 4.43
CA ALA A 73 1.94 7.95 5.30
C ALA A 73 2.98 7.01 4.65
N ALA A 74 2.52 5.95 3.97
CA ALA A 74 3.39 5.03 3.24
C ALA A 74 4.19 5.73 2.14
N PHE A 75 3.54 6.60 1.34
CA PHE A 75 4.22 7.36 0.29
C PHE A 75 5.18 8.40 0.85
N ALA A 76 4.78 9.15 1.88
CA ALA A 76 5.67 10.12 2.52
C ALA A 76 6.91 9.46 3.12
N LEU A 77 6.73 8.28 3.74
CA LEU A 77 7.84 7.50 4.26
C LEU A 77 8.80 7.08 3.14
N ALA A 78 8.28 6.54 2.03
CA ALA A 78 9.08 6.10 0.89
C ALA A 78 9.82 7.25 0.19
N LEU A 79 9.26 8.46 0.22
CA LEU A 79 9.89 9.69 -0.27
C LEU A 79 10.96 10.26 0.69
N GLY A 80 11.15 9.66 1.87
CA GLY A 80 12.17 10.05 2.82
C GLY A 80 11.79 11.24 3.70
N HIS A 81 10.50 11.47 3.94
CA HIS A 81 10.04 12.58 4.78
C HIS A 81 10.06 12.30 6.29
N ALA A 82 10.39 11.08 6.71
CA ALA A 82 10.63 10.78 8.12
C ALA A 82 11.94 11.45 8.59
N LYS A 83 11.90 12.08 9.75
CA LYS A 83 13.08 12.53 10.50
C LYS A 83 13.87 11.33 11.02
N THR A 84 13.16 10.29 11.46
CA THR A 84 13.76 9.02 11.88
C THR A 84 14.38 8.31 10.67
N PRO A 85 15.71 8.10 10.63
CA PRO A 85 16.34 7.41 9.51
C PRO A 85 15.90 5.95 9.45
N LEU A 86 15.57 5.48 8.25
CA LEU A 86 15.22 4.08 8.02
C LEU A 86 16.47 3.19 8.01
N LYS A 87 16.42 2.11 8.79
CA LYS A 87 17.45 1.05 8.85
C LYS A 87 17.24 -0.04 7.81
N VAL A 88 16.05 -0.10 7.22
CA VAL A 88 15.66 -1.05 6.18
C VAL A 88 15.33 -0.31 4.90
N LYS A 89 15.73 -0.88 3.76
CA LYS A 89 15.38 -0.34 2.44
C LYS A 89 13.96 -0.74 2.09
N ILE A 90 13.13 0.22 1.70
CA ILE A 90 11.83 -0.06 1.09
C ILE A 90 12.08 -0.56 -0.33
N SER A 91 11.62 -1.77 -0.66
CA SER A 91 11.82 -2.42 -1.95
C SER A 91 10.58 -2.38 -2.83
N ALA A 92 9.39 -2.13 -2.27
CA ALA A 92 8.16 -1.91 -3.02
C ALA A 92 7.17 -1.06 -2.20
N LEU A 93 6.32 -0.30 -2.90
CA LEU A 93 5.32 0.59 -2.30
C LEU A 93 3.94 0.35 -2.89
N ALA A 94 2.92 0.30 -2.03
CA ALA A 94 1.53 0.16 -2.47
C ALA A 94 0.59 1.16 -1.77
N GLY A 95 -0.21 1.88 -2.55
CA GLY A 95 -1.28 2.74 -2.06
C GLY A 95 -2.64 2.21 -2.45
N VAL A 96 -3.59 2.19 -1.52
CA VAL A 96 -5.01 1.95 -1.83
C VAL A 96 -5.77 3.24 -1.51
N ASP A 97 -6.25 3.92 -2.55
CA ASP A 97 -7.00 5.19 -2.43
C ASP A 97 -6.38 6.16 -1.40
N PRO A 98 -5.10 6.57 -1.55
CA PRO A 98 -4.41 7.41 -0.56
C PRO A 98 -5.06 8.78 -0.43
N VAL A 99 -5.17 9.27 0.81
CA VAL A 99 -5.80 10.56 1.14
C VAL A 99 -4.82 11.43 1.91
N ALA A 100 -4.52 12.62 1.37
CA ALA A 100 -3.58 13.59 1.96
C ALA A 100 -4.29 14.86 2.49
N GLY A 101 -5.45 14.71 3.13
CA GLY A 101 -6.25 15.83 3.66
C GLY A 101 -7.68 15.87 3.12
N THR A 102 -8.44 16.91 3.48
CA THR A 102 -9.86 17.02 3.09
C THR A 102 -10.08 17.86 1.83
N SER A 103 -9.10 18.68 1.44
CA SER A 103 -9.13 19.48 0.22
C SER A 103 -7.72 19.88 -0.23
N ILE A 104 -7.60 20.47 -1.43
CA ILE A 104 -6.33 21.04 -1.92
C ILE A 104 -5.78 22.12 -0.97
N LYS A 105 -6.64 22.83 -0.25
CA LYS A 105 -6.25 23.89 0.70
C LYS A 105 -6.00 23.36 2.11
N ASP A 106 -6.46 22.16 2.42
CA ASP A 106 -6.39 21.50 3.72
C ASP A 106 -5.69 20.14 3.55
N GLN A 107 -4.43 20.21 3.13
CA GLN A 107 -3.57 19.05 2.94
C GLN A 107 -2.76 18.74 4.20
N LEU A 108 -2.44 17.47 4.39
CA LEU A 108 -1.48 17.04 5.42
C LEU A 108 -0.06 17.44 5.02
N GLU A 109 0.73 17.86 5.99
CA GLU A 109 2.16 18.11 5.82
C GLU A 109 2.98 16.83 6.08
N PRO A 110 3.98 16.51 5.23
CA PRO A 110 4.36 17.22 4.00
C PRO A 110 3.38 17.00 2.85
N LYS A 111 3.29 18.01 1.98
CA LYS A 111 2.50 17.96 0.74
C LYS A 111 3.20 17.10 -0.32
N ILE A 112 2.86 15.82 -0.34
CA ILE A 112 3.40 14.84 -1.30
C ILE A 112 2.46 14.55 -2.48
N LEU A 113 1.17 14.88 -2.34
CA LEU A 113 0.15 14.67 -3.37
C LEU A 113 -0.25 16.04 -3.95
N ASP A 114 0.46 16.47 -4.98
CA ASP A 114 0.28 17.76 -5.63
C ASP A 114 -0.76 17.74 -6.77
N TYR A 115 -1.48 16.63 -6.95
CA TYR A 115 -2.46 16.38 -8.03
C TYR A 115 -1.88 16.51 -9.44
N VAL A 116 -0.55 16.60 -9.56
CA VAL A 116 0.16 16.56 -10.83
C VAL A 116 0.49 15.10 -11.11
N ALA A 117 -0.02 14.59 -12.23
CA ALA A 117 0.38 13.26 -12.68
C ALA A 117 1.90 13.23 -12.86
N SER A 118 2.57 12.25 -12.26
CA SER A 118 4.02 11.99 -12.40
C SER A 118 4.98 12.89 -11.59
N SER A 119 4.56 13.50 -10.48
CA SER A 119 5.43 14.34 -9.65
C SER A 119 6.38 13.60 -8.70
N MET A 120 6.15 12.31 -8.42
CA MET A 120 6.91 11.56 -7.40
C MET A 120 8.13 10.84 -7.99
N ASN A 121 9.33 11.20 -7.52
CA ASN A 121 10.59 10.58 -7.92
C ASN A 121 10.92 9.35 -7.05
N LEU A 122 10.21 8.24 -7.29
CA LEU A 122 10.47 6.96 -6.62
C LEU A 122 11.19 6.00 -7.58
N THR A 123 12.30 5.41 -7.11
CA THR A 123 13.11 4.41 -7.87
C THR A 123 12.69 2.97 -7.57
N ILE A 124 11.66 2.80 -6.75
CA ILE A 124 11.10 1.51 -6.35
C ILE A 124 9.83 1.21 -7.15
N PRO A 125 9.46 -0.06 -7.34
CA PRO A 125 8.14 -0.44 -7.84
C PRO A 125 7.02 0.18 -6.98
N VAL A 126 6.06 0.81 -7.64
CA VAL A 126 4.88 1.43 -7.01
C VAL A 126 3.62 0.89 -7.66
N THR A 127 2.63 0.50 -6.85
CA THR A 127 1.26 0.26 -7.32
C THR A 127 0.28 1.19 -6.60
N LEU A 128 -0.68 1.72 -7.36
CA LEU A 128 -1.74 2.56 -6.84
C LEU A 128 -3.09 1.95 -7.23
N ASN A 129 -3.82 1.46 -6.24
CA ASN A 129 -5.15 0.90 -6.42
C ASN A 129 -6.18 2.00 -6.18
N LEU A 130 -6.70 2.57 -7.27
CA LEU A 130 -7.91 3.38 -7.22
C LEU A 130 -9.11 2.44 -7.20
N VAL A 131 -9.87 2.56 -6.12
CA VAL A 131 -11.12 1.86 -5.95
C VAL A 131 -12.21 2.77 -6.49
N GLY A 132 -12.82 2.40 -7.62
CA GLY A 132 -13.72 3.27 -8.36
C GLY A 132 -14.91 3.84 -7.60
N ASP A 133 -15.49 4.89 -8.20
CA ASP A 133 -16.47 5.84 -7.65
C ASP A 133 -17.70 5.27 -6.92
N LEU A 134 -18.05 3.99 -7.12
CA LEU A 134 -19.12 3.34 -6.36
C LEU A 134 -18.78 3.14 -4.86
N ALA A 135 -17.51 3.25 -4.48
CA ALA A 135 -17.10 3.34 -3.08
C ALA A 135 -17.14 4.77 -2.51
N ARG A 136 -17.07 5.80 -3.37
CA ARG A 136 -17.04 7.22 -2.96
C ARG A 136 -18.42 7.81 -2.67
N ALA A 137 -19.49 7.23 -3.21
CA ALA A 137 -20.87 7.63 -2.88
C ALA A 137 -21.33 7.27 -1.45
N GLY A 138 -20.45 6.75 -0.59
CA GLY A 138 -20.82 6.21 0.72
C GLY A 138 -19.80 6.51 1.82
N CYS A 139 -19.39 7.77 1.97
CA CYS A 139 -18.75 8.22 3.19
C CYS A 139 -19.75 8.08 4.36
N LYS A 140 -19.38 7.25 5.35
CA LYS A 140 -20.09 6.95 6.62
C LYS A 140 -21.55 6.44 6.50
N GLY A 141 -21.73 5.11 6.54
CA GLY A 141 -22.95 4.48 7.08
C GLY A 141 -24.04 4.00 6.12
N CYS A 142 -23.90 4.07 4.79
CA CYS A 142 -25.03 3.78 3.90
C CYS A 142 -25.07 2.32 3.41
N TRP A 143 -26.11 1.61 3.87
CA TRP A 143 -26.67 0.30 3.49
C TRP A 143 -26.05 -0.97 4.15
N PRO A 144 -26.74 -1.60 5.13
CA PRO A 144 -26.35 -2.87 5.75
C PRO A 144 -26.15 -4.05 4.78
N TRP A 145 -26.57 -3.90 3.53
CA TRP A 145 -26.67 -4.97 2.53
C TRP A 145 -25.52 -4.99 1.51
N VAL A 146 -24.62 -3.99 1.51
CA VAL A 146 -23.51 -3.91 0.55
C VAL A 146 -22.23 -4.44 1.18
N SER A 147 -21.85 -5.67 0.82
CA SER A 147 -20.60 -6.28 1.27
C SER A 147 -19.39 -5.58 0.65
N ARG A 148 -18.42 -5.18 1.49
CA ARG A 148 -17.12 -4.65 1.02
C ARG A 148 -16.11 -5.77 0.71
N ASN A 149 -16.52 -7.04 0.79
CA ASN A 149 -15.64 -8.18 0.56
C ASN A 149 -15.14 -8.31 -0.89
N PRO A 150 -15.96 -8.05 -1.94
CA PRO A 150 -15.46 -8.03 -3.31
C PRO A 150 -14.34 -7.01 -3.47
N LEU A 151 -14.54 -5.80 -2.94
CA LEU A 151 -13.54 -4.75 -2.97
C LEU A 151 -12.22 -5.14 -2.28
N ARG A 152 -12.31 -5.66 -1.04
CA ARG A 152 -11.14 -6.12 -0.29
C ARG A 152 -10.43 -7.27 -1.01
N SER A 153 -11.19 -8.15 -1.65
CA SER A 153 -10.65 -9.27 -2.43
C SER A 153 -9.93 -8.78 -3.68
N SER A 154 -10.45 -7.78 -4.38
CA SER A 154 -9.78 -7.14 -5.51
C SER A 154 -8.50 -6.44 -5.08
N ALA A 155 -8.57 -5.57 -4.07
CA ALA A 155 -7.38 -4.85 -3.58
C ALA A 155 -6.29 -5.81 -3.09
N GLY A 156 -6.68 -6.89 -2.39
CA GLY A 156 -5.75 -7.92 -1.95
C GLY A 156 -5.17 -8.74 -3.09
N GLY A 157 -5.97 -9.10 -4.09
CA GLY A 157 -5.51 -9.81 -5.28
C GLY A 157 -4.51 -8.99 -6.09
N ILE A 158 -4.79 -7.70 -6.31
CA ILE A 158 -3.86 -6.80 -7.01
C ILE A 158 -2.57 -6.63 -6.23
N LEU A 159 -2.65 -6.42 -4.91
CA LEU A 159 -1.46 -6.28 -4.07
C LEU A 159 -0.61 -7.56 -4.08
N VAL A 160 -1.22 -8.73 -4.01
CA VAL A 160 -0.51 -10.01 -4.14
C VAL A 160 0.14 -10.10 -5.52
N ALA A 161 -0.61 -9.94 -6.61
CA ALA A 161 -0.06 -10.03 -7.97
C ALA A 161 1.11 -9.06 -8.20
N PHE A 162 1.02 -7.85 -7.65
CA PHE A 162 2.11 -6.88 -7.65
C PHE A 162 3.33 -7.40 -6.88
N LEU A 163 3.17 -7.85 -5.63
CA LEU A 163 4.28 -8.36 -4.82
C LEU A 163 4.92 -9.61 -5.44
N GLU A 164 4.13 -10.52 -6.01
CA GLU A 164 4.60 -11.73 -6.68
C GLU A 164 5.45 -11.37 -7.92
N THR A 165 4.99 -10.41 -8.72
CA THR A 165 5.74 -9.90 -9.87
C THR A 165 7.11 -9.38 -9.47
N TYR A 166 7.17 -8.50 -8.47
CA TYR A 166 8.42 -7.79 -8.14
C TYR A 166 9.34 -8.54 -7.19
N PHE A 167 8.81 -9.41 -6.33
CA PHE A 167 9.62 -10.15 -5.35
C PHE A 167 9.89 -11.61 -5.75
N LYS A 168 9.09 -12.18 -6.65
CA LYS A 168 9.27 -13.56 -7.15
C LYS A 168 9.46 -13.65 -8.67
N GLY A 169 9.25 -12.57 -9.41
CA GLY A 169 9.34 -12.56 -10.88
C GLY A 169 8.10 -13.15 -11.57
N GLU A 170 7.00 -13.37 -10.83
CA GLU A 170 5.80 -14.02 -11.33
C GLU A 170 4.78 -12.99 -11.82
N SER A 171 4.87 -12.63 -13.12
CA SER A 171 4.11 -11.51 -13.69
C SER A 171 2.74 -11.88 -14.29
N HIS A 172 2.41 -13.18 -14.39
CA HIS A 172 1.24 -13.65 -15.13
C HIS A 172 -0.07 -13.04 -14.64
N ASP A 173 -0.33 -13.12 -13.33
CA ASP A 173 -1.56 -12.61 -12.73
C ASP A 173 -1.63 -11.08 -12.79
N TYR A 174 -0.49 -10.42 -12.62
CA TYR A 174 -0.42 -8.96 -12.72
C TYR A 174 -0.77 -8.50 -14.13
N LEU A 175 -0.13 -9.06 -15.16
CA LEU A 175 -0.43 -8.76 -16.55
C LEU A 175 -1.86 -9.13 -16.94
N ALA A 176 -2.40 -10.22 -16.40
CA ALA A 176 -3.80 -10.63 -16.63
C ALA A 176 -4.78 -9.58 -16.08
N ILE A 177 -4.56 -9.07 -14.87
CA ILE A 177 -5.38 -8.00 -14.27
C ILE A 177 -5.26 -6.71 -15.09
N LEU A 178 -4.05 -6.36 -15.54
CA LEU A 178 -3.81 -5.17 -16.34
C LEU A 178 -4.51 -5.22 -17.70
N HIS A 179 -4.42 -6.34 -18.42
CA HIS A 179 -5.05 -6.51 -19.73
C HIS A 179 -6.57 -6.73 -19.64
N LYS A 180 -7.04 -7.33 -18.54
CA LYS A 180 -8.46 -7.62 -18.32
C LYS A 180 -8.87 -7.23 -16.90
N PRO A 181 -9.11 -5.93 -16.63
CA PRO A 181 -9.53 -5.45 -15.31
C PRO A 181 -10.83 -6.08 -14.80
N SER A 182 -11.66 -6.64 -15.69
CA SER A 182 -12.88 -7.38 -15.34
C SER A 182 -12.63 -8.73 -14.64
N LEU A 183 -11.38 -9.21 -14.55
CA LEU A 183 -11.01 -10.33 -13.71
C LEU A 183 -11.05 -9.98 -12.21
N ALA A 184 -10.98 -8.69 -11.86
CA ALA A 184 -11.08 -8.27 -10.47
C ALA A 184 -12.52 -8.45 -9.95
N PRO A 185 -12.70 -8.93 -8.70
CA PRO A 185 -14.03 -9.04 -8.08
C PRO A 185 -14.83 -7.73 -7.96
N ALA A 186 -14.20 -6.58 -8.18
CA ALA A 186 -14.77 -5.25 -8.12
C ALA A 186 -14.34 -4.48 -9.37
N LYS A 187 -15.18 -3.54 -9.81
CA LYS A 187 -14.86 -2.65 -10.92
C LYS A 187 -13.68 -1.75 -10.55
N LEU A 188 -12.62 -1.82 -11.33
CA LEU A 188 -11.44 -0.96 -11.22
C LEU A 188 -11.61 0.26 -12.11
N ASP A 189 -11.03 1.39 -11.69
CA ASP A 189 -10.88 2.55 -12.56
C ASP A 189 -9.87 2.25 -13.68
N PRO A 190 -9.94 2.96 -14.82
CA PRO A 190 -8.98 2.80 -15.90
C PRO A 190 -7.55 2.97 -15.39
N VAL A 191 -6.67 2.02 -15.72
CA VAL A 191 -5.26 2.07 -15.33
C VAL A 191 -4.55 3.16 -16.13
N GLN A 192 -3.84 4.06 -15.45
CA GLN A 192 -2.90 5.00 -16.08
C GLN A 192 -1.49 4.44 -15.94
N PHE A 193 -0.83 4.13 -17.05
CA PHE A 193 0.54 3.62 -17.07
C PHE A 193 1.54 4.72 -17.34
N LYS A 194 2.74 4.56 -16.76
CA LYS A 194 3.96 5.16 -17.27
C LYS A 194 4.66 4.09 -18.09
N ASP A 195 4.83 4.33 -19.39
CA ASP A 195 5.60 3.44 -20.25
C ASP A 195 6.98 3.22 -19.65
N SER A 196 7.23 1.99 -19.22
CA SER A 196 8.49 1.54 -18.68
C SER A 196 9.30 0.93 -19.82
N SER A 197 9.78 1.76 -20.73
CA SER A 197 10.65 1.35 -21.84
C SER A 197 12.04 0.86 -21.41
N ASN A 198 12.19 0.32 -20.19
CA ASN A 198 13.45 -0.21 -19.65
C ASN A 198 13.32 -1.50 -18.81
N ILE A 199 12.23 -2.28 -18.94
CA ILE A 199 12.22 -3.68 -18.47
C ILE A 199 12.51 -4.60 -19.66
N ALA A 200 13.72 -4.46 -20.20
CA ALA A 200 14.37 -5.48 -21.01
C ALA A 200 15.89 -5.33 -20.78
N GLN A 201 16.52 -6.44 -20.43
CA GLN A 201 17.94 -6.64 -20.13
C GLN A 201 18.38 -6.37 -18.68
N VAL A 202 18.13 -7.36 -17.82
CA VAL A 202 19.19 -8.11 -17.11
C VAL A 202 18.86 -9.59 -17.21
#